data_AF-A0A975F1H5-F1
#
_entry.id   AF-A0A975F1H5-F1
#
_cell.length_a   1.000
_cell.length_b   1.000
_cell.length_c   1.000
_cell.angle_alpha   90.00
_cell.angle_beta   90.00
_cell.angle_gamma   90.00
#
_symmetry.space_group_name_H-M   'P 1'
#
loop_
_entity.id
_entity.type
_entity.pdbx_description
1 polymer ?
#
loop_
_entity_poly.entity_id
_entity_poly.type
_entity_poly.pdbx_seq_one_letter_code
_entity_poly.pdbx_strand_id
1 'polypeptide(L)'
;MENMKRSGIIIAFLAAVIGVMVLTSPQEFIKSIVIILGIGAVIDGIINFAVVRTLIDDPYFKKNILIRGLLSIVIGFAAVSLPLVLAATVWTIMLYILGVYLILSALLEIFAVFKLKAAGIPAGPYVIEIIISILLSVLLFAIPGRIGVLIVRILGILLIALAVFIARYSFKNAPIVMEADEVSDDDKAENME
;
A
#
# COMPACT_ATOMS: atom_id res chain seq x y z
N MET A 1 -7.74 18.17 -22.19
CA MET A 1 -6.46 17.45 -21.99
C MET A 1 -5.49 18.15 -21.03
N GLU A 2 -5.57 19.47 -20.85
CA GLU A 2 -4.74 20.23 -19.90
C GLU A 2 -4.94 19.81 -18.42
N ASN A 3 -6.19 19.57 -18.01
CA ASN A 3 -6.53 19.10 -16.66
C ASN A 3 -5.85 17.76 -16.29
N MET A 4 -5.65 16.87 -17.26
CA MET A 4 -4.97 15.57 -17.02
C MET A 4 -3.48 15.75 -16.75
N LYS A 5 -2.82 16.74 -17.36
CA LYS A 5 -1.39 17.03 -17.16
C LYS A 5 -1.14 17.73 -15.83
N ARG A 6 -1.97 18.72 -15.49
CA ARG A 6 -1.93 19.38 -14.18
C ARG A 6 -2.16 18.36 -13.05
N SER A 7 -3.15 17.47 -13.22
CA SER A 7 -3.40 16.37 -12.28
C SER A 7 -2.22 15.40 -12.17
N GLY A 8 -1.61 15.00 -13.29
CA GLY A 8 -0.44 14.10 -13.29
C GLY A 8 0.79 14.67 -12.58
N ILE A 9 1.07 15.96 -12.75
CA ILE A 9 2.17 16.65 -12.06
C ILE A 9 1.88 16.78 -10.56
N ILE A 10 0.64 17.10 -10.18
CA ILE A 10 0.22 17.17 -8.77
C ILE A 10 0.36 15.79 -8.10
N ILE A 11 -0.09 14.73 -8.75
CA ILE A 11 0.04 13.36 -8.26
C ILE A 11 1.51 12.97 -8.11
N ALA A 12 2.36 13.30 -9.09
CA ALA A 12 3.80 13.07 -9.01
C ALA A 12 4.45 13.84 -7.85
N PHE A 13 4.06 15.10 -7.66
CA PHE A 13 4.56 15.92 -6.55
C PHE A 13 4.14 15.35 -5.19
N LEU A 14 2.86 15.02 -5.01
CA LEU A 14 2.34 14.40 -3.78
C LEU A 14 3.03 13.06 -3.50
N ALA A 15 3.20 12.23 -4.52
CA ALA A 15 3.93 10.97 -4.40
C ALA A 15 5.38 11.23 -3.96
N ALA A 16 6.10 12.17 -4.58
CA ALA A 16 7.47 12.49 -4.16
C ALA A 16 7.54 12.95 -2.69
N VAL A 17 6.61 13.82 -2.25
CA VAL A 17 6.54 14.30 -0.86
C VAL A 17 6.30 13.14 0.11
N ILE A 18 5.33 12.27 -0.20
CA ILE A 18 5.04 11.08 0.60
C ILE A 18 6.26 10.16 0.65
N GLY A 19 6.90 9.90 -0.49
CA GLY A 19 8.07 9.04 -0.59
C GLY A 19 9.26 9.57 0.23
N VAL A 20 9.49 10.88 0.23
CA VAL A 20 10.51 11.51 1.07
C VAL A 20 10.15 11.40 2.55
N MET A 21 8.89 11.64 2.93
CA MET A 21 8.41 11.50 4.31
C MET A 21 8.58 10.07 4.84
N VAL A 22 8.29 9.07 4.00
CA VAL A 22 8.51 7.64 4.29
C VAL A 22 9.99 7.35 4.58
N LEU A 23 10.89 7.99 3.82
CA LEU A 23 12.33 7.75 3.95
C LEU A 23 12.91 8.39 5.21
N THR A 24 12.48 9.61 5.53
CA THR A 24 12.96 10.38 6.68
C THR A 24 12.36 9.89 7.99
N SER A 25 11.04 9.62 8.02
CA SER A 25 10.30 9.29 9.24
C SER A 25 9.37 8.07 9.04
N PRO A 26 9.92 6.88 8.75
CA PRO A 26 9.14 5.69 8.41
C PRO A 26 8.20 5.25 9.54
N GLN A 27 8.64 5.35 10.79
CA GLN A 27 7.83 4.92 11.94
C GLN A 27 6.60 5.81 12.14
N GLU A 28 6.76 7.13 12.05
CA GLU A 28 5.66 8.09 12.17
C GLU A 28 4.70 8.00 10.98
N PHE A 29 5.24 7.73 9.78
CA PHE A 29 4.42 7.49 8.60
C PHE A 29 3.52 6.25 8.76
N ILE A 30 4.07 5.12 9.23
CA ILE A 30 3.29 3.90 9.51
C ILE A 30 2.19 4.19 10.52
N LYS A 31 2.51 4.85 11.64
CA LYS A 31 1.51 5.23 12.65
C LYS A 31 0.38 6.06 12.05
N SER A 32 0.74 7.06 11.25
CA SER A 32 -0.22 7.98 10.61
C SER A 32 -1.16 7.23 9.65
N ILE A 33 -0.63 6.38 8.78
CA ILE A 33 -1.45 5.57 7.87
C ILE A 33 -2.39 4.65 8.65
N VAL A 34 -1.89 3.95 9.67
CA VAL A 34 -2.71 3.01 10.45
C VAL A 34 -3.87 3.75 11.14
N ILE A 35 -3.62 4.96 11.68
CA ILE A 35 -4.67 5.80 12.26
C ILE A 35 -5.69 6.23 11.19
N ILE A 36 -5.25 6.72 10.04
CA ILE A 36 -6.14 7.14 8.94
C ILE A 36 -7.02 5.98 8.47
N LEU A 37 -6.43 4.80 8.27
CA LEU A 37 -7.17 3.59 7.89
C LEU A 37 -8.13 3.14 9.00
N GLY A 38 -7.73 3.26 10.27
CA GLY A 38 -8.57 2.97 11.42
C GLY A 38 -9.80 3.86 11.49
N ILE A 39 -9.64 5.17 11.29
CA ILE A 39 -10.75 6.12 11.17
C ILE A 39 -11.66 5.74 10.00
N GLY A 40 -11.08 5.42 8.84
CA GLY A 40 -11.83 4.95 7.68
C GLY A 40 -12.68 3.70 7.96
N ALA A 41 -12.13 2.72 8.68
CA ALA A 41 -12.84 1.52 9.09
C ALA A 41 -13.98 1.82 10.08
N VAL A 42 -13.78 2.73 11.04
CA VAL A 42 -14.87 3.19 11.93
C VAL A 42 -16.00 3.81 11.12
N ILE A 43 -15.68 4.70 10.18
CA ILE A 43 -16.68 5.34 9.31
C ILE A 43 -17.41 4.31 8.46
N ASP A 44 -16.69 3.38 7.81
CA ASP A 44 -17.30 2.29 7.03
C ASP A 44 -18.22 1.42 7.89
N GLY A 45 -17.81 1.12 9.12
CA GLY A 45 -18.64 0.39 10.07
C GLY A 45 -19.93 1.13 10.44
N ILE A 46 -19.86 2.44 10.68
CA ILE A 46 -21.02 3.29 10.94
C ILE A 46 -21.95 3.34 9.71
N ILE A 47 -21.41 3.50 8.51
CA ILE A 47 -22.21 3.53 7.26
C ILE A 47 -22.91 2.18 7.04
N ASN A 48 -22.20 1.07 7.24
CA ASN A 48 -22.79 -0.27 7.12
C ASN A 48 -23.94 -0.46 8.11
N PHE A 49 -23.78 0.03 9.34
CA PHE A 49 -24.79 -0.06 10.39
C PHE A 49 -26.01 0.83 10.12
N ALA A 50 -25.80 2.08 9.72
CA ALA A 50 -26.84 3.09 9.60
C ALA A 50 -27.58 3.08 8.26
N VAL A 51 -26.88 2.78 7.17
CA VAL A 51 -27.41 2.93 5.81
C VAL A 51 -27.53 1.59 5.11
N VAL A 52 -26.45 0.81 5.04
CA VAL A 52 -26.42 -0.40 4.18
C VAL A 52 -27.40 -1.46 4.69
N ARG A 53 -27.57 -1.57 6.02
CA ARG A 53 -28.53 -2.49 6.64
C ARG A 53 -29.98 -2.26 6.18
N THR A 54 -30.35 -1.04 5.82
CA THR A 54 -31.74 -0.71 5.43
C THR A 54 -31.98 -0.83 3.92
N LEU A 55 -30.95 -1.11 3.12
CA LEU A 55 -31.06 -1.18 1.65
C LEU A 55 -31.77 -2.45 1.16
N ILE A 56 -31.69 -3.56 1.90
CA ILE A 56 -32.30 -4.83 1.52
C ILE A 56 -33.05 -5.39 2.74
N ASP A 57 -34.31 -5.76 2.52
CA ASP A 57 -35.22 -6.24 3.57
C ASP A 57 -35.14 -7.76 3.77
N ASP A 58 -33.92 -8.29 3.79
CA ASP A 58 -33.65 -9.71 4.08
C ASP A 58 -33.00 -9.84 5.48
N PRO A 59 -33.57 -10.65 6.40
CA PRO A 59 -33.00 -10.85 7.74
C PRO A 59 -31.58 -11.42 7.74
N TYR A 60 -31.21 -12.27 6.78
CA TYR A 60 -29.84 -12.79 6.68
C TYR A 60 -28.86 -11.71 6.24
N PHE A 61 -29.23 -10.94 5.21
CA PHE A 61 -28.47 -9.77 4.77
C PHE A 61 -28.26 -8.75 5.91
N LYS A 62 -29.33 -8.38 6.63
CA LYS A 62 -29.27 -7.45 7.76
C LYS A 62 -28.33 -7.92 8.85
N LYS A 63 -28.38 -9.20 9.22
CA LYS A 63 -27.49 -9.79 10.23
C LYS A 63 -26.02 -9.76 9.77
N ASN A 64 -25.76 -10.11 8.51
CA ASN A 64 -24.41 -10.12 7.95
C ASN A 64 -23.80 -8.71 7.92
N ILE A 65 -24.55 -7.71 7.44
CA ILE A 65 -24.11 -6.31 7.41
C ILE A 65 -23.90 -5.76 8.82
N LEU A 66 -24.73 -6.15 9.78
CA LEU A 66 -24.58 -5.74 11.19
C LEU A 66 -23.29 -6.29 11.79
N ILE A 67 -23.00 -7.59 11.60
CA ILE A 67 -21.76 -8.21 12.08
C ILE A 67 -20.54 -7.56 11.41
N ARG A 68 -20.59 -7.36 10.09
CA ARG A 68 -19.52 -6.68 9.34
C ARG A 68 -19.28 -5.26 9.85
N GLY A 69 -20.35 -4.49 10.06
CA GLY A 69 -20.27 -3.12 10.58
C GLY A 69 -19.65 -3.07 11.98
N LEU A 70 -20.09 -3.96 12.88
CA LEU A 70 -19.55 -4.05 14.24
C LEU A 70 -18.07 -4.44 14.25
N LEU A 71 -17.68 -5.44 13.45
CA LEU A 71 -16.28 -5.84 13.29
C LEU A 71 -15.43 -4.68 12.78
N SER A 72 -15.93 -3.95 11.77
CA SER A 72 -15.21 -2.80 11.20
C SER A 72 -14.98 -1.69 12.23
N ILE A 73 -15.98 -1.38 13.06
CA ILE A 73 -15.84 -0.42 14.17
C ILE A 73 -14.80 -0.88 15.19
N VAL A 74 -14.88 -2.15 15.64
CA VAL A 74 -13.95 -2.70 16.64
C VAL A 74 -12.51 -2.70 16.12
N ILE A 75 -12.31 -3.16 14.88
CA ILE A 75 -11.00 -3.18 14.22
C ILE A 75 -10.50 -1.75 14.01
N GLY A 76 -11.35 -0.83 13.56
CA GLY A 76 -11.00 0.57 13.35
C GLY A 76 -10.59 1.27 14.63
N PHE A 77 -11.32 1.04 15.73
CA PHE A 77 -10.96 1.58 17.04
C PHE A 77 -9.64 1.01 17.56
N ALA A 78 -9.40 -0.29 17.39
CA ALA A 78 -8.12 -0.91 17.71
C ALA A 78 -6.98 -0.32 16.87
N ALA A 79 -7.19 -0.11 15.57
CA ALA A 79 -6.20 0.49 14.67
C ALA A 79 -5.86 1.95 15.05
N VAL A 80 -6.80 2.73 15.58
CA VAL A 80 -6.50 4.09 16.07
C VAL A 80 -5.80 4.08 17.43
N SER A 81 -6.26 3.24 18.36
CA SER A 81 -5.78 3.24 19.74
C SER A 81 -4.44 2.52 19.94
N LEU A 82 -4.20 1.41 19.24
CA LEU A 82 -3.01 0.60 19.45
C LEU A 82 -1.70 1.33 19.08
N PRO A 83 -1.59 2.07 17.96
CA PRO A 83 -0.37 2.81 17.66
C PRO A 83 -0.06 3.93 18.67
N LEU A 84 -1.09 4.48 19.31
CA LEU A 84 -0.97 5.53 20.34
C LEU A 84 -0.45 4.96 21.67
N VAL A 85 -0.92 3.77 22.04
CA VAL A 85 -0.59 3.15 23.34
C VAL A 85 0.65 2.26 23.26
N LEU A 86 0.80 1.50 22.19
CA LEU A 86 1.81 0.45 22.06
C LEU A 86 2.99 0.83 21.15
N ALA A 87 3.21 2.13 20.91
CA ALA A 87 4.29 2.71 20.11
C ALA A 87 5.24 1.68 19.44
N ALA A 88 5.02 1.41 18.14
CA ALA A 88 5.81 0.51 17.29
C ALA A 88 5.83 -1.01 17.65
N THR A 89 5.21 -1.45 18.74
CA THR A 89 5.32 -2.84 19.22
C THR A 89 4.49 -3.86 18.42
N VAL A 90 3.36 -3.44 17.84
CA VAL A 90 2.44 -4.33 17.11
C VAL A 90 3.12 -5.03 15.94
N TRP A 91 3.90 -4.28 15.15
CA TRP A 91 4.61 -4.83 14.01
C TRP A 91 5.70 -5.82 14.43
N THR A 92 6.43 -5.52 15.51
CA THR A 92 7.46 -6.40 16.06
C THR A 92 6.86 -7.74 16.50
N ILE A 93 5.70 -7.72 17.16
CA ILE A 93 4.98 -8.94 17.55
C ILE A 93 4.59 -9.75 16.31
N MET A 94 4.07 -9.10 15.27
CA MET A 94 3.69 -9.76 14.02
C MET A 94 4.90 -10.42 13.33
N LEU A 95 6.07 -9.76 13.32
CA LEU A 95 7.30 -10.33 12.78
C LEU A 95 7.81 -11.52 13.60
N TYR A 96 7.64 -11.51 14.92
CA TYR A 96 7.96 -12.67 15.75
C TYR A 96 7.02 -13.85 15.47
N ILE A 97 5.71 -13.59 15.34
CA ILE A 97 4.74 -14.62 14.96
C ILE A 97 5.10 -15.22 13.60
N LEU A 98 5.46 -14.37 12.62
CA LEU A 98 5.93 -14.81 11.31
C LEU A 98 7.23 -15.63 11.40
N GLY A 99 8.18 -15.20 12.24
CA GLY A 99 9.41 -15.94 12.51
C GLY A 99 9.15 -17.35 13.06
N VAL A 100 8.24 -17.48 14.03
CA VAL A 100 7.80 -18.77 14.57
C VAL A 100 7.13 -19.61 13.48
N TYR A 101 6.23 -19.01 12.70
CA TYR A 101 5.58 -19.69 11.59
C TYR A 101 6.58 -20.28 10.59
N LEU A 102 7.63 -19.55 10.23
CA LEU A 102 8.66 -20.04 9.30
C LEU A 102 9.45 -21.23 9.86
N ILE A 103 9.71 -21.27 11.17
CA ILE A 103 10.32 -22.45 11.82
C ILE A 103 9.39 -23.65 11.70
N LEU A 104 8.11 -23.47 12.03
CA LEU A 104 7.13 -24.54 11.94
C LEU A 104 6.97 -25.04 10.50
N SER A 105 6.94 -24.14 9.51
CA SER A 105 6.92 -24.49 8.08
C SER A 105 8.13 -25.35 7.71
N ALA A 106 9.34 -24.91 8.07
CA ALA A 106 10.56 -25.65 7.78
C ALA A 106 10.56 -27.06 8.41
N LEU A 107 10.05 -27.21 9.64
CA LEU A 107 9.93 -28.52 10.28
C LEU A 107 8.96 -29.45 9.53
N LEU A 108 7.84 -28.92 9.07
CA LEU A 108 6.86 -29.69 8.28
C LEU A 108 7.41 -30.06 6.90
N GLU A 109 8.11 -29.14 6.24
CA GLU A 109 8.76 -29.38 4.95
C GLU A 109 9.87 -30.44 5.08
N ILE A 110 10.64 -30.46 6.17
CA ILE A 110 11.63 -31.52 6.44
C ILE A 110 10.95 -32.90 6.44
N PHE A 111 9.82 -33.02 7.13
CA PHE A 111 9.03 -34.26 7.14
C PHE A 111 8.51 -34.63 5.73
N ALA A 112 8.07 -33.64 4.97
CA ALA A 112 7.64 -33.84 3.59
C ALA A 112 8.80 -34.33 2.70
N VAL A 113 10.00 -33.76 2.82
CA VAL A 113 11.21 -34.17 2.08
C VAL A 113 11.54 -35.63 2.34
N PHE A 114 11.47 -36.09 3.59
CA PHE A 114 11.72 -37.51 3.92
C PHE A 114 10.72 -38.43 3.21
N LYS A 115 9.42 -38.07 3.21
CA LYS A 115 8.39 -38.86 2.52
C LYS A 115 8.54 -38.83 0.99
N LEU A 116 8.84 -37.66 0.42
CA LEU A 116 9.07 -37.49 -1.02
C LEU A 116 10.28 -38.32 -1.49
N LYS A 117 11.38 -38.28 -0.74
CA LYS A 117 12.56 -39.11 -1.03
C LYS A 117 12.27 -40.60 -0.91
N ALA A 118 11.51 -41.02 0.11
CA ALA A 118 11.10 -42.42 0.26
C ALA A 118 10.20 -42.90 -0.90
N ALA A 119 9.43 -41.99 -1.49
CA ALA A 119 8.60 -42.24 -2.68
C ALA A 119 9.35 -42.10 -4.02
N GLY A 120 10.66 -41.80 -4.01
CA GLY A 120 11.44 -41.58 -5.23
C GLY A 120 11.12 -40.27 -5.97
N ILE A 121 10.39 -39.34 -5.33
CA ILE A 121 10.00 -38.06 -5.92
C ILE A 121 11.07 -37.00 -5.60
N PRO A 122 11.51 -36.20 -6.59
CA PRO A 122 12.49 -35.14 -6.35
C PRO A 122 11.94 -34.09 -5.40
N ALA A 123 12.65 -33.89 -4.28
CA ALA A 123 12.29 -32.94 -3.22
C ALA A 123 13.13 -31.65 -3.24
N GLY A 124 13.80 -31.35 -4.36
CA GLY A 124 14.71 -30.20 -4.51
C GLY A 124 14.10 -28.85 -4.12
N PRO A 125 12.89 -28.50 -4.59
CA PRO A 125 12.23 -27.25 -4.22
C PRO A 125 11.99 -27.12 -2.71
N TYR A 126 11.53 -28.19 -2.06
CA TYR A 126 11.30 -28.20 -0.61
C TYR A 126 12.58 -27.99 0.21
N VAL A 127 13.72 -28.51 -0.26
CA VAL A 127 15.02 -28.26 0.42
C VAL A 127 15.40 -26.78 0.37
N ILE A 128 15.13 -26.11 -0.75
CA ILE A 128 15.39 -24.67 -0.91
C ILE A 128 14.44 -23.87 0.00
N GLU A 129 13.16 -24.24 0.05
CA GLU A 129 12.16 -23.60 0.93
C GLU A 129 12.55 -23.72 2.42
N ILE A 130 13.02 -24.88 2.86
CA ILE A 130 13.50 -25.10 4.24
C ILE A 130 14.64 -24.12 4.57
N ILE A 131 15.64 -24.02 3.66
CA ILE A 131 16.81 -23.16 3.87
C ILE A 131 16.38 -21.70 3.94
N ILE A 132 15.53 -21.25 3.00
CA ILE A 132 15.04 -19.88 2.96
C ILE A 132 14.23 -19.56 4.22
N SER A 133 13.31 -20.45 4.63
CA SER A 133 12.48 -20.28 5.81
C SER A 133 13.29 -20.16 7.10
N ILE A 134 14.33 -20.98 7.27
CA ILE A 134 15.24 -20.89 8.42
C ILE A 134 16.02 -19.57 8.38
N LEU A 135 16.61 -19.20 7.25
CA LEU A 135 17.38 -17.95 7.12
C LEU A 135 16.51 -16.72 7.40
N LEU A 136 15.31 -16.67 6.83
CA LEU A 136 14.36 -15.58 7.06
C LEU A 136 13.90 -15.54 8.52
N SER A 137 13.65 -16.69 9.14
CA SER A 137 13.27 -16.74 10.55
C SER A 137 14.35 -16.18 11.46
N VAL A 138 15.61 -16.62 11.28
CA VAL A 138 16.76 -16.10 12.04
C VAL A 138 16.90 -14.59 11.84
N LEU A 139 16.77 -14.12 10.60
CA LEU A 139 16.83 -12.70 10.27
C LEU A 139 15.71 -11.90 10.99
N LEU A 140 14.48 -12.41 10.97
CA LEU A 140 13.32 -11.81 11.65
C LEU A 140 13.49 -11.76 13.17
N PHE A 141 14.05 -12.81 13.80
CA PHE A 141 14.29 -12.80 15.24
C PHE A 141 15.45 -11.90 15.66
N ALA A 142 16.50 -11.82 14.85
CA ALA A 142 17.69 -11.05 15.18
C ALA A 142 17.44 -9.53 15.14
N ILE A 143 16.68 -9.04 14.16
CA ILE A 143 16.53 -7.59 13.94
C ILE A 143 15.10 -7.17 13.52
N PRO A 144 14.05 -7.55 14.26
CA PRO A 144 12.66 -7.36 13.84
C PRO A 144 12.31 -5.87 13.64
N GLY A 145 12.76 -5.01 14.56
CA GLY A 145 12.48 -3.57 14.49
C GLY A 145 13.09 -2.88 13.27
N ARG A 146 14.23 -3.35 12.74
CA ARG A 146 14.86 -2.75 11.56
C ARG A 146 14.27 -3.27 10.26
N ILE A 147 13.83 -4.53 10.20
CA ILE A 147 13.27 -5.13 8.98
C ILE A 147 11.98 -4.42 8.57
N GLY A 148 11.08 -4.15 9.51
CA GLY A 148 9.86 -3.38 9.22
C GLY A 148 10.17 -2.00 8.63
N VAL A 149 11.13 -1.30 9.23
CA VAL A 149 11.57 0.03 8.75
C VAL A 149 12.25 -0.07 7.38
N LEU A 150 13.06 -1.09 7.14
CA LEU A 150 13.73 -1.32 5.85
C LEU A 150 12.74 -1.56 4.73
N ILE A 151 11.73 -2.41 4.95
CA ILE A 151 10.66 -2.67 3.96
C ILE A 151 9.96 -1.36 3.59
N VAL A 152 9.58 -0.58 4.59
CA VAL A 152 8.89 0.70 4.38
C VAL A 152 9.79 1.72 3.66
N ARG A 153 11.09 1.76 3.96
CA ARG A 153 12.05 2.60 3.22
C ARG A 153 12.20 2.19 1.76
N ILE A 154 12.25 0.88 1.47
CA ILE A 154 12.29 0.38 0.09
C ILE A 154 11.04 0.83 -0.67
N LEU A 155 9.86 0.72 -0.05
CA LEU A 155 8.62 1.24 -0.63
C LEU A 155 8.69 2.75 -0.88
N GLY A 156 9.25 3.52 0.05
CA GLY A 156 9.49 4.96 -0.12
C GLY A 156 10.37 5.28 -1.33
N ILE A 157 11.48 4.55 -1.52
CA ILE A 157 12.37 4.70 -2.67
C ILE A 157 11.63 4.38 -3.98
N LEU A 158 10.88 3.28 -4.02
CA LEU A 158 10.09 2.90 -5.18
C LEU A 158 9.03 3.95 -5.52
N LEU A 159 8.41 4.55 -4.50
CA LEU A 159 7.39 5.57 -4.66
C LEU A 159 7.98 6.89 -5.20
N ILE A 160 9.19 7.27 -4.76
CA ILE A 160 9.94 8.38 -5.35
C ILE A 160 10.31 8.08 -6.81
N ALA A 161 10.80 6.87 -7.10
CA ALA A 161 11.14 6.47 -8.47
C ALA A 161 9.91 6.54 -9.40
N LEU A 162 8.75 6.10 -8.92
CA LEU A 162 7.48 6.20 -9.63
C LEU A 162 7.07 7.67 -9.84
N ALA A 163 7.21 8.52 -8.84
CA ALA A 163 6.93 9.95 -8.95
C ALA A 163 7.77 10.61 -10.05
N VAL A 164 9.08 10.32 -10.08
CA VAL A 164 10.00 10.81 -11.12
C VAL A 164 9.59 10.30 -12.49
N PHE A 165 9.20 9.03 -12.59
CA PHE A 165 8.73 8.43 -13.84
C PHE A 165 7.46 9.13 -14.37
N ILE A 166 6.45 9.33 -13.51
CA ILE A 166 5.20 10.02 -13.87
C ILE A 166 5.47 11.47 -14.29
N ALA A 167 6.30 12.19 -13.54
CA ALA A 167 6.68 13.56 -13.87
C ALA A 167 7.34 13.62 -15.26
N ARG A 168 8.33 12.76 -15.52
CA ARG A 168 9.05 12.70 -16.80
C ARG A 168 8.14 12.36 -17.97
N TYR A 169 7.19 11.44 -17.79
CA TYR A 169 6.20 11.09 -18.81
C TYR A 169 5.23 12.26 -19.09
N SER A 170 4.79 12.96 -18.05
CA SER A 170 3.89 14.11 -18.18
C SER A 170 4.55 15.28 -18.94
N PHE A 171 5.85 15.51 -18.75
CA PHE A 171 6.63 16.52 -19.49
C PHE A 171 6.87 16.14 -20.95
N LYS A 172 7.24 14.88 -21.24
CA LYS A 172 7.54 14.44 -22.63
C LYS A 172 6.33 14.48 -23.56
N ASN A 173 5.12 14.32 -23.03
CA ASN A 173 3.90 14.27 -23.82
C ASN A 173 3.17 15.63 -23.88
N ALA A 174 3.84 16.74 -23.57
CA ALA A 174 3.33 18.10 -23.81
C ALA A 174 2.96 18.27 -25.30
N PRO A 175 1.67 18.46 -25.67
CA PRO A 175 1.34 18.81 -27.04
C PRO A 175 2.04 20.13 -27.33
N ILE A 176 2.80 20.14 -28.41
CA ILE A 176 3.39 21.34 -28.98
C ILE A 176 2.17 22.22 -29.30
N VAL A 177 1.97 23.27 -28.50
CA VAL A 177 1.00 24.32 -28.82
C VAL A 177 1.59 24.97 -30.05
N MET A 178 1.04 24.62 -31.22
CA MET A 178 1.27 25.43 -32.41
C MET A 178 0.56 26.74 -32.12
N GLU A 179 1.36 27.71 -31.68
CA GLU A 179 1.01 29.12 -31.68
C GLU A 179 0.58 29.41 -33.11
N ALA A 180 -0.71 29.65 -33.31
CA ALA A 180 -1.20 30.06 -34.61
C ALA A 180 -0.48 31.38 -34.92
N ASP A 181 0.33 31.38 -35.98
CA ASP A 181 0.88 32.61 -36.56
C ASP A 181 -0.28 33.61 -36.63
N GLU A 182 -0.19 34.72 -35.90
CA GLU A 182 -1.08 35.85 -36.10
C GLU A 182 -0.90 36.27 -37.56
N VAL A 183 -1.91 35.97 -38.39
CA VAL A 183 -1.99 36.56 -39.72
C VAL A 183 -2.18 38.05 -39.49
N SER A 184 -1.09 38.79 -39.67
CA SER A 184 -1.09 40.24 -39.81
C SER A 184 -2.08 40.62 -40.91
N ASP A 185 -3.26 41.11 -40.51
CA ASP A 185 -4.15 41.85 -41.39
C ASP A 185 -3.45 43.16 -41.74
N ASP A 186 -2.65 43.10 -42.82
CA ASP A 186 -2.03 44.26 -43.43
C ASP A 186 -3.15 45.10 -44.08
N ASP A 187 -3.61 46.06 -43.29
CA ASP A 187 -4.04 47.40 -43.63
C ASP A 187 -4.46 47.72 -45.10
N LYS A 188 -5.66 48.30 -45.17
CA LYS A 188 -6.13 49.32 -46.13
C LYS A 188 -6.89 48.85 -47.37
N ALA A 189 -8.18 48.65 -47.14
CA ALA A 189 -9.22 49.16 -48.03
C ALA A 189 -9.10 50.69 -48.18
N GLU A 190 -8.21 51.15 -49.07
CA GLU A 190 -8.30 52.47 -49.67
C GLU A 190 -9.38 52.37 -50.75
N ASN A 191 -10.61 52.79 -50.41
CA ASN A 191 -11.67 53.24 -51.33
C ASN A 191 -12.85 53.78 -50.52
N MET A 192 -12.70 54.99 -49.99
CA MET A 192 -13.82 55.90 -49.74
C MET A 192 -13.37 57.32 -50.08
N GLU A 193 -13.47 57.67 -51.37
CA GLU A 193 -14.13 58.88 -51.89
C GLU A 193 -14.29 58.79 -53.42
#